data_AF-A0A919LMW0-F1
#
_entry.id   AF-A0A919LMW0-F1
#
_cell.length_a   1.000
_cell.length_b   1.000
_cell.length_c   1.000
_cell.angle_alpha   90.00
_cell.angle_beta   90.00
_cell.angle_gamma   90.00
#
_symmetry.space_group_name_H-M   'P 1'
#
loop_
_entity.id
_entity.type
_entity.pdbx_description
1 polymer ?
#
loop_
_entity_poly.entity_id
_entity_poly.type
_entity_poly.pdbx_seq_one_letter_code
_entity_poly.pdbx_strand_id
1 'polypeptide(L)' 'MITRKAGPALAAGCTMVIKPANETPFTALAMAELANQAGIPQGVINVVTGQSRDWRGVHRR' A
#
# COMPACT_ATOMS: atom_id res chain seq x y z
N MET A 1 -2.93 -3.31 10.59
CA MET A 1 -2.41 -4.52 9.91
C MET A 1 -2.65 -4.40 8.41
N ILE A 2 -1.60 -4.20 7.61
CA ILE A 2 -1.70 -3.99 6.14
C ILE A 2 -2.13 -5.28 5.43
N THR A 3 -1.56 -6.43 5.81
CA THR A 3 -1.85 -7.74 5.20
C THR A 3 -3.32 -8.16 5.29
N ARG A 4 -4.00 -7.81 6.39
CA ARG A 4 -5.44 -8.06 6.56
C ARG A 4 -6.33 -7.32 5.56
N LYS A 5 -5.81 -6.29 4.88
CA LYS A 5 -6.53 -5.55 3.83
C LYS A 5 -5.98 -5.89 2.44
N ALA A 6 -4.66 -5.94 2.30
CA ALA A 6 -4.01 -6.21 1.03
C ALA A 6 -4.33 -7.62 0.52
N GLY A 7 -4.26 -8.64 1.37
CA GLY A 7 -4.55 -10.04 1.00
C GLY A 7 -5.91 -10.23 0.30
N PRO A 8 -7.04 -9.92 0.96
CA PRO A 8 -8.35 -10.07 0.33
C PRO A 8 -8.57 -9.14 -0.87
N ALA A 9 -7.99 -7.93 -0.88
CA ALA A 9 -8.12 -7.03 -2.03
C ALA A 9 -7.44 -7.60 -3.28
N LEU A 10 -6.21 -8.11 -3.14
CA LEU A 10 -5.49 -8.75 -4.23
C LEU A 10 -6.19 -10.02 -4.70
N ALA A 11 -6.70 -10.84 -3.77
CA ALA A 11 -7.46 -12.05 -4.10
C ALA A 11 -8.74 -11.72 -4.89
N ALA A 12 -9.37 -10.58 -4.62
CA ALA A 12 -10.51 -10.07 -5.38
C ALA A 12 -10.13 -9.44 -6.74
N GLY A 13 -8.85 -9.42 -7.11
CA GLY A 13 -8.36 -8.78 -8.32
C GLY A 13 -8.28 -7.25 -8.25
N CYS A 14 -8.38 -6.66 -7.05
CA CYS A 14 -8.23 -5.22 -6.86
C CYS A 14 -6.74 -4.83 -6.80
N THR A 15 -6.44 -3.63 -7.26
CA THR A 15 -5.17 -2.95 -6.98
C THR A 15 -5.30 -2.13 -5.70
N MET A 16 -4.16 -1.82 -5.06
CA MET A 16 -4.14 -1.10 -3.79
C MET A 16 -3.02 -0.06 -3.73
N VAL A 17 -3.37 1.13 -3.23
CA VAL A 17 -2.42 2.15 -2.80
C VAL A 17 -2.43 2.19 -1.28
N ILE A 18 -1.27 1.99 -0.67
CA ILE A 18 -1.08 1.88 0.78
C ILE A 18 -0.37 3.13 1.26
N LYS A 19 -1.07 3.95 2.06
CA LYS A 19 -0.46 5.03 2.84
C LYS A 19 -0.28 4.56 4.29
N PRO A 20 0.93 4.18 4.73
CA PRO A 20 1.15 3.74 6.10
C PRO A 20 1.02 4.88 7.11
N ALA A 21 1.01 4.51 8.39
CA ALA A 21 1.17 5.45 9.49
C ALA A 21 2.60 6.01 9.50
N ASN A 22 2.76 7.25 9.99
CA ASN A 22 4.06 7.93 9.98
C ASN A 22 5.05 7.33 10.96
N GLU A 23 4.54 6.72 12.03
CA GLU A 23 5.31 6.11 13.11
C GLU A 23 5.85 4.72 12.72
N THR A 24 5.23 4.07 11.73
CA THR A 24 5.55 2.68 11.32
C THR A 24 5.63 2.49 9.79
N PRO A 25 6.39 3.33 9.04
CA PRO A 25 6.38 3.28 7.57
C PRO A 25 7.22 2.11 7.02
N PHE A 26 8.25 1.67 7.74
CA PHE A 26 9.24 0.73 7.21
C PHE A 26 8.68 -0.66 6.93
N THR A 27 7.74 -1.14 7.74
CA THR A 27 7.06 -2.42 7.47
C THR A 27 6.31 -2.39 6.14
N ALA A 28 5.69 -1.26 5.78
CA ALA A 28 4.99 -1.12 4.51
C ALA A 28 5.96 -1.10 3.31
N LEU A 29 7.09 -0.42 3.45
CA LEU A 29 8.14 -0.40 2.41
C LEU A 29 8.76 -1.79 2.21
N ALA A 30 9.05 -2.51 3.30
CA ALA A 30 9.51 -3.89 3.22
C ALA A 30 8.47 -4.81 2.53
N MET A 31 7.18 -4.62 2.79
CA MET A 31 6.14 -5.35 2.06
C MET A 31 6.10 -5.03 0.55
N ALA A 32 6.39 -3.79 0.14
CA ALA A 32 6.47 -3.46 -1.29
C ALA A 32 7.62 -4.21 -1.97
N GLU A 33 8.77 -4.30 -1.30
CA GLU A 33 9.92 -5.06 -1.78
C GLU A 33 9.61 -6.57 -1.86
N LEU A 34 8.99 -7.13 -0.82
CA LEU A 34 8.56 -8.53 -0.83
C LEU A 34 7.50 -8.82 -1.91
N ALA A 35 6.59 -7.87 -2.18
CA ALA A 35 5.62 -7.99 -3.26
C ALA A 35 6.30 -8.04 -4.64
N ASN A 36 7.32 -7.20 -4.86
CA ASN A 36 8.13 -7.22 -6.06
C ASN A 36 8.87 -8.58 -6.21
N GLN A 37 9.48 -9.07 -5.14
CA GLN A 37 10.15 -10.38 -5.12
C GLN A 37 9.18 -11.55 -5.35
N ALA A 38 7.93 -11.43 -4.88
CA ALA A 38 6.88 -12.42 -5.11
C ALA A 38 6.31 -12.39 -6.54
N GLY A 39 6.79 -11.49 -7.41
CA GLY A 39 6.33 -11.37 -8.79
C GLY A 39 4.96 -10.69 -8.93
N ILE A 40 4.52 -9.93 -7.92
CA ILE A 40 3.31 -9.12 -8.06
C ILE A 40 3.55 -8.07 -9.17
N PRO A 41 2.67 -7.95 -10.17
CA PRO A 41 2.86 -7.01 -11.27
C PRO A 41 3.03 -5.57 -10.77
N GLN A 42 3.92 -4.81 -11.42
CA GLN A 42 4.13 -3.41 -11.09
C GLN A 42 2.81 -2.61 -11.14
N GLY A 43 2.61 -1.75 -10.15
CA GLY A 43 1.41 -0.93 -10.03
C GLY A 43 0.20 -1.61 -9.35
N VAL A 44 0.24 -2.93 -9.08
CA VAL A 44 -0.84 -3.61 -8.33
C VAL A 44 -0.81 -3.26 -6.85
N ILE A 45 0.38 -3.21 -6.25
CA ILE A 45 0.60 -2.64 -4.92
C ILE A 45 1.51 -1.43 -5.06
N ASN A 46 1.04 -0.29 -4.54
CA ASN A 46 1.85 0.92 -4.44
C ASN A 46 1.90 1.36 -2.98
N VAL A 47 3.08 1.74 -2.48
CA VAL A 47 3.23 2.29 -1.13
C VAL A 47 3.64 3.76 -1.25
N VAL A 48 2.86 4.64 -0.63
CA VAL A 48 3.12 6.09 -0.66
C VAL A 48 3.22 6.59 0.77
N THR A 49 4.36 7.16 1.13
CA THR A 49 4.59 7.76 2.46
C THR A 49 4.29 9.26 2.42
N GLY A 50 3.93 9.83 3.57
CA GLY A 50 3.63 11.26 3.68
C GLY A 50 2.76 11.58 4.89
N GLN A 51 2.86 12.83 5.36
CA GLN A 51 2.05 13.27 6.48
C GLN A 51 0.56 13.20 6.13
N SER A 52 -0.26 12.72 7.08
CA SER A 52 -1.70 12.62 6.87
C SER A 52 -2.35 13.96 6.55
N ARG A 53 -1.81 15.09 7.04
CA ARG A 53 -2.30 16.45 6.74
C ARG A 53 -2.03 16.87 5.29
N ASP A 54 -0.95 16.38 4.70
CA ASP A 54 -0.53 16.77 3.34
C ASP A 54 -1.19 15.88 2.28
N TRP A 55 -1.71 14.72 2.69
CA TRP A 55 -2.38 13.78 1.81
C TRP A 55 -3.80 14.24 1.45
N ARG A 56 -3.98 14.78 0.24
CA ARG A 56 -5.28 15.20 -0.31
C ARG A 56 -5.98 14.12 -1.16
N GLY A 57 -5.39 12.93 -1.27
CA GLY A 57 -5.87 11.85 -2.15
C GLY A 57 -7.02 11.05 -1.52
N VAL A 58 -8.08 10.81 -2.31
CA VAL A 58 -9.33 10.07 -2.03
C VAL A 58 -10.57 10.93 -1.64
N HIS A 59 -10.45 12.23 -1.36
CA HIS A 59 -11.60 13.15 -1.15
C HIS A 59 -11.81 14.19 -2.26
N ARG A 60 -11.16 14.02 -3.42
CA ARG A 60 -11.35 14.88 -4.61
C ARG A 60 -11.95 14.10 -5.78
N ARG A 61 -13.04 13.39 -5.52
CA ARG A 61 -14.07 13.13 -6.53
C ARG A 61 -15.38 13.65 -5.99
#